data_AF-A0A2S9FZQ1-F1
#
_entry.id   AF-A0A2S9FZQ1-F1
#
_cell.length_a   1.000
_cell.length_b   1.000
_cell.length_c   1.000
_cell.angle_alpha   90.00
_cell.angle_beta   90.00
_cell.angle_gamma   90.00
#
_symmetry.space_group_name_H-M   'P 1'
#
loop_
_entity.id
_entity.type
_entity.pdbx_description
1 polymer ?
#
loop_
_entity_poly.entity_id
_entity_poly.type
_entity_poly.pdbx_seq_one_letter_code
_entity_poly.pdbx_strand_id
1 'polypeptide(L)'
;RQIRTELEDFFGIDGDEEIELWAWVGAYDHVVLCQLWGPMTDLPPAIPRFTRELRQFWEERGCPRMPPRPRDAHDALVDAQHNL
;
A
#
# COMPACT_ATOMS: atom_id res chain seq x y z
N ARG A 1 13.56 -8.82 -8.37
CA ARG A 1 14.68 -8.23 -7.59
C ARG A 1 14.77 -6.73 -7.76
N GLN A 2 14.72 -6.19 -8.99
CA GLN A 2 14.71 -4.75 -9.24
C GLN A 2 13.61 -4.00 -8.47
N ILE A 3 12.33 -4.41 -8.60
CA ILE A 3 11.19 -3.78 -7.90
C ILE A 3 11.39 -3.71 -6.38
N ARG A 4 11.95 -4.77 -5.78
CA ARG A 4 12.20 -4.79 -4.32
C ARG A 4 13.14 -3.67 -3.91
N THR A 5 14.28 -3.55 -4.59
CA THR A 5 15.28 -2.53 -4.28
C THR A 5 14.77 -1.11 -4.57
N GLU A 6 13.98 -0.94 -5.63
CA GLU A 6 13.32 0.34 -5.92
C GLU A 6 12.31 0.72 -4.82
N LEU A 7 11.59 -0.24 -4.25
CA LEU A 7 10.67 0.00 -3.13
C LEU A 7 11.40 0.27 -1.81
N GLU A 8 12.55 -0.36 -1.57
CA GLU A 8 13.39 -0.05 -0.39
C GLU A 8 13.84 1.42 -0.41
N ASP A 9 14.29 1.89 -1.57
CA ASP A 9 14.66 3.30 -1.79
C ASP A 9 13.44 4.23 -1.71
N PHE A 10 12.35 3.89 -2.40
CA PHE A 10 11.13 4.70 -2.43
C PHE A 10 10.49 4.86 -1.04
N PHE A 11 10.44 3.80 -0.24
CA PHE A 11 9.93 3.87 1.12
C PHE A 11 10.91 4.50 2.10
N GLY A 12 12.18 4.69 1.71
CA GLY A 12 13.22 5.21 2.60
C GLY A 12 13.41 4.34 3.83
N ILE A 13 13.54 3.01 3.66
CA ILE A 13 13.58 2.05 4.79
C ILE A 13 14.74 2.26 5.78
N ASP A 14 15.76 3.01 5.37
CA ASP A 14 16.92 3.40 6.19
C ASP A 14 16.76 4.80 6.82
N GLY A 15 15.64 5.47 6.58
CA GLY A 15 15.31 6.79 7.12
C GLY A 15 14.63 6.73 8.49
N ASP A 16 14.40 7.92 9.07
CA ASP A 16 13.79 8.08 10.40
C ASP A 16 12.25 8.23 10.35
N GLU A 17 11.65 8.34 9.17
CA GLU A 17 10.20 8.51 9.01
C GLU A 17 9.47 7.17 9.14
N GLU A 18 8.37 7.15 9.92
CA GLU A 18 7.54 5.97 10.04
C GLU A 18 6.75 5.73 8.74
N ILE A 19 6.89 4.53 8.18
CA ILE A 19 6.18 4.12 6.97
C ILE A 19 4.75 3.76 7.34
N GLU A 20 3.77 4.36 6.68
CA GLU A 20 2.38 3.90 6.70
C GLU A 20 1.96 3.34 5.34
N LEU A 21 1.48 2.09 5.33
CA LEU A 21 0.87 1.51 4.15
C LEU A 21 -0.65 1.66 4.21
N TRP A 22 -1.23 2.14 3.12
CA TRP A 22 -2.68 2.26 2.93
C TRP A 22 -3.08 1.63 1.60
N ALA A 23 -4.20 0.90 1.58
CA ALA A 23 -4.77 0.34 0.36
C ALA A 23 -6.29 0.22 0.46
N TRP A 24 -6.96 0.16 -0.68
CA TRP A 24 -8.40 -0.07 -0.77
C TRP A 24 -8.68 -1.56 -0.96
N VAL A 25 -9.21 -2.23 0.07
CA VAL A 25 -9.45 -3.67 0.12
C VAL A 25 -8.14 -4.46 -0.11
N GLY A 26 -7.12 -4.12 0.69
CA GLY A 26 -5.71 -4.40 0.39
C GLY A 26 -5.13 -5.73 0.87
N ALA A 27 -5.96 -6.72 1.23
CA ALA A 27 -5.48 -7.95 1.87
C ALA A 27 -4.52 -8.74 0.98
N TYR A 28 -4.85 -8.89 -0.31
CA TYR A 28 -3.98 -9.58 -1.27
C TYR A 28 -2.80 -8.69 -1.71
N ASP A 29 -3.02 -7.38 -1.84
CA ASP A 29 -1.97 -6.42 -2.19
C ASP A 29 -0.85 -6.42 -1.16
N HIS A 30 -1.19 -6.47 0.13
CA HIS A 30 -0.21 -6.59 1.21
C HIS A 30 0.63 -7.87 1.09
N VAL A 31 -0.01 -9.01 0.80
CA VAL A 31 0.71 -10.28 0.63
C VAL A 31 1.65 -10.23 -0.57
N VAL A 32 1.19 -9.74 -1.72
CA VAL A 32 2.00 -9.64 -2.94
C VAL A 32 3.17 -8.69 -2.75
N LEU A 33 2.95 -7.55 -2.09
CA LEU A 33 4.01 -6.61 -1.71
C LEU A 33 5.07 -7.30 -0.84
N CYS A 34 4.66 -7.90 0.28
CA CYS A 34 5.57 -8.55 1.22
C CYS A 34 6.34 -9.73 0.59
N GLN A 35 5.70 -10.46 -0.33
CA GLN A 35 6.34 -11.57 -1.06
C GLN A 35 7.51 -11.15 -1.94
N LEU A 36 7.69 -9.85 -2.25
CA LEU A 36 8.91 -9.35 -2.90
C LEU A 36 10.17 -9.61 -2.05
N TRP A 37 10.03 -9.68 -0.72
CA TRP A 37 11.09 -10.03 0.22
C TRP A 37 11.13 -11.52 0.58
N GLY A 38 10.11 -12.29 0.21
CA GLY A 38 10.01 -13.72 0.50
C GLY A 38 9.12 -14.00 1.71
N PRO A 39 9.56 -14.81 2.71
CA PRO A 39 8.79 -15.03 3.93
C PRO A 39 8.70 -13.75 4.77
N MET A 40 7.68 -13.61 5.61
CA MET A 40 7.49 -12.41 6.45
C MET A 40 8.65 -12.11 7.41
N THR A 41 9.48 -13.11 7.73
CA THR A 41 10.69 -12.95 8.55
C THR A 41 11.74 -12.08 7.87
N ASP A 42 11.72 -12.03 6.53
CA ASP A 42 12.72 -11.36 5.71
C ASP A 42 12.26 -9.95 5.31
N LEU A 43 11.04 -9.54 5.73
CA LEU A 43 10.53 -8.19 5.52
C LEU A 43 11.33 -7.19 6.36
N PRO A 44 11.80 -6.05 5.78
CA PRO A 44 12.53 -5.04 6.51
C PRO A 44 11.81 -4.59 7.80
N PRO A 45 12.51 -4.37 8.92
CA PRO A 45 11.90 -3.93 10.18
C PRO A 45 11.09 -2.63 10.05
N ALA A 46 11.50 -1.72 9.18
CA ALA A 46 10.82 -0.45 8.93
C ALA A 46 9.46 -0.60 8.24
N ILE A 47 9.24 -1.66 7.44
CA ILE A 47 7.98 -1.85 6.71
C ILE A 47 6.91 -2.43 7.67
N PRO A 48 5.71 -1.82 7.79
CA PRO A 48 4.65 -2.34 8.65
C PRO A 48 4.20 -3.75 8.28
N ARG A 49 3.84 -4.55 9.29
CA ARG A 49 3.29 -5.91 9.12
C ARG A 49 1.79 -5.93 8.85
N PHE A 50 1.21 -4.76 8.60
CA PHE A 50 -0.18 -4.58 8.22
C PHE A 50 -0.31 -3.39 7.27
N THR A 51 -1.35 -3.42 6.44
CA THR A 51 -1.76 -2.27 5.62
C THR A 51 -3.06 -1.73 6.20
N ARG A 52 -3.14 -0.40 6.39
CA ARG A 52 -4.36 0.28 6.83
C ARG A 52 -5.41 0.21 5.73
N GLU A 53 -6.64 -0.12 6.10
CA GLU A 53 -7.72 -0.39 5.16
C GLU A 53 -8.53 0.87 4.86
N LEU A 54 -8.32 1.45 3.67
CA LEU A 54 -8.93 2.71 3.27
C LEU A 54 -10.45 2.57 3.12
N ARG A 55 -10.94 1.41 2.68
CA ARG A 55 -12.38 1.14 2.60
C ARG A 55 -13.02 1.18 3.98
N GLN A 56 -12.38 0.57 4.97
CA GLN A 56 -12.85 0.56 6.34
C GLN A 56 -12.85 1.99 6.91
N PHE A 57 -11.78 2.75 6.70
CA PHE A 57 -11.72 4.15 7.11
C PHE A 57 -12.84 5.00 6.47
N TRP A 58 -13.14 4.79 5.18
CA TRP A 58 -14.25 5.46 4.49
C TRP A 58 -15.62 5.13 5.11
N GLU A 59 -15.85 3.87 5.51
CA GLU A 59 -17.08 3.46 6.21
C GLU A 59 -17.17 4.08 7.60
N GLU A 60 -16.07 4.12 8.37
CA GLU A 60 -15.99 4.75 9.68
C GLU A 60 -16.27 6.26 9.63
N ARG A 61 -15.99 6.91 8.49
CA ARG A 61 -16.31 8.33 8.24
C ARG A 61 -17.73 8.57 7.70
N GLY A 62 -18.58 7.55 7.67
CA GLY A 62 -19.99 7.68 7.27
C GLY A 62 -20.20 7.67 5.76
N CYS A 63 -19.32 7.01 5.00
CA CYS A 63 -19.48 6.78 3.57
C CYS A 63 -19.66 8.06 2.73
N PRO A 64 -18.78 9.08 2.89
CA PRO A 64 -18.90 10.32 2.12
C PRO A 64 -18.85 10.05 0.61
N ARG A 65 -19.53 10.89 -0.18
CA ARG A 65 -19.54 10.72 -1.64
C ARG A 65 -18.13 10.91 -2.21
N MET A 66 -17.62 9.88 -2.87
CA MET A 66 -16.32 9.90 -3.55
C MET A 66 -16.46 10.38 -5.01
N PRO A 67 -15.37 10.88 -5.61
CA PRO A 67 -15.28 11.05 -7.06
C PRO A 67 -15.59 9.76 -7.82
N PRO A 68 -16.01 9.83 -9.10
CA PRO A 68 -16.16 8.64 -9.91
C PRO A 68 -14.81 7.93 -10.09
N ARG A 69 -14.84 6.61 -10.28
CA ARG A 69 -13.62 5.84 -10.58
C ARG A 69 -12.97 6.34 -11.87
N PRO A 70 -11.64 6.35 -11.95
CA PRO A 70 -10.92 6.69 -13.18
C PRO A 70 -11.25 5.71 -14.31
N ARG A 71 -11.12 6.17 -15.56
CA ARG A 71 -11.36 5.33 -16.75
C ARG A 71 -10.35 4.19 -16.88
N ASP A 72 -9.13 4.43 -16.43
CA ASP A 72 -8.00 3.51 -16.52
C ASP A 72 -7.81 2.71 -15.21
N ALA A 73 -8.92 2.41 -14.52
CA ALA A 73 -8.90 1.49 -13.38
C ALA A 73 -8.30 0.13 -13.80
N HIS A 74 -7.64 -0.55 -12.86
CA HIS A 74 -6.79 -1.73 -13.09
C HIS A 74 -5.38 -1.43 -13.61
N ASP A 75 -5.01 -0.16 -13.80
CA ASP A 75 -3.62 0.28 -13.74
C ASP A 75 -3.26 0.57 -12.28
N ALA A 76 -2.26 -0.15 -11.75
CA ALA A 76 -1.90 -0.07 -10.33
C ALA A 76 -1.43 1.33 -9.89
N LEU A 77 -0.81 2.11 -10.79
CA LEU A 77 -0.40 3.48 -10.47
C LEU A 77 -1.60 4.42 -10.43
N VAL A 78 -2.52 4.29 -11.39
CA VAL A 78 -3.76 5.08 -11.43
C VAL A 78 -4.63 4.78 -10.21
N ASP A 79 -4.76 3.51 -9.85
CA ASP A 79 -5.51 3.07 -8.68
C ASP A 79 -4.86 3.59 -7.38
N ALA A 80 -3.53 3.56 -7.27
CA ALA A 80 -2.82 4.12 -6.11
C ALA A 80 -3.00 5.64 -5.99
N GLN A 81 -2.95 6.38 -7.12
CA GLN A 81 -3.18 7.83 -7.14
C GLN A 81 -4.62 8.20 -6.77
N HIS A 82 -5.60 7.37 -7.14
CA HIS A 82 -7.01 7.59 -6.80
C HIS A 82 -7.31 7.42 -5.31
N ASN A 83 -6.43 6.74 -4.57
CA ASN A 83 -6.57 6.53 -3.12
C ASN A 83 -6.04 7.70 -2.27
N LEU A 84 -5.43 8.73 -2.88
CA LEU A 84 -4.95 9.96 -2.22
C LEU A 84 -6.07 11.01 -2.09
#